data_AF-A0A6C0HI89-F1
#
_entry.id   AF-A0A6C0HI89-F1
#
_cell.length_a   1.000
_cell.length_b   1.000
_cell.length_c   1.000
_cell.angle_alpha   90.00
_cell.angle_beta   90.00
_cell.angle_gamma   90.00
#
_symmetry.space_group_name_H-M   'P 1'
#
loop_
_entity.id
_entity.type
_entity.pdbx_description
1 polymer ?
#
loop_
_entity_poly.entity_id
_entity_poly.type
_entity_poly.pdbx_seq_one_letter_code
_entity_poly.pdbx_strand_id
1 'polypeptide(L)'
;MNIQLLQMENTMNINNISDGYETGSISSKSENLETWLDLLDDKDIEEIEETVLEVIEEYVYGTIAQMSDPKFSSIVCEDLTAYFFGIWNDAEICMDTETDYKEVGRFITSMYGKYMAEYSIIPPRQCAIDEHCMRVDVAPSLVRIATIDQPKQKTREWYEKRYGMLTASNISKALGSDAQRNSLIYEKCKPLVVEHHQFGSVNTENSMHWGVKYEPVSAAIYENMFSAKLSDFGCIPHEKYPFIGASPDGIVCDPTHPRYGHMVEIKNIVNRDITGIPKEEYWIQMQVQLETCQLEYCDFVETRIKEYENADEYYGDMSHLYKGIVLYFVKKMLVAGALPAEGSEDGRVNIPHYEYMPLDVPNAETDNWIKNKRNELREEYVLYKVNYWYLDHISCVLVQRNREWFNAVVPRFISLWEIIETERITGYAHRAATKKLKNTVAAAVSQNAAEIQHDDNGGNRQFIRNIHTNTGGGICLIKLDEAGNNISQNIPAHPAPQASIDNLCDVLLL
;
A
#
# COMPACT_ATOMS: atom_id res chain seq x y z
N MET A 1 13.09 24.86 12.14
CA MET A 1 12.49 24.57 13.47
C MET A 1 11.40 23.50 13.38
N ASN A 2 10.51 23.52 12.37
CA ASN A 2 9.43 22.52 12.25
C ASN A 2 9.82 21.16 11.62
N ILE A 3 10.94 21.08 10.87
CA ILE A 3 11.45 19.81 10.31
C ILE A 3 12.02 18.90 11.41
N GLN A 4 12.65 19.48 12.43
CA GLN A 4 13.25 18.73 13.54
C GLN A 4 12.20 18.08 14.46
N LEU A 5 11.00 18.64 14.60
CA LEU A 5 9.96 18.07 15.48
C LEU A 5 9.38 16.77 14.92
N LEU A 6 9.12 16.70 13.61
CA LEU A 6 8.70 15.47 12.94
C LEU A 6 9.83 14.43 12.84
N GLN A 7 11.09 14.88 12.69
CA GLN A 7 12.26 14.00 12.76
C GLN A 7 12.43 13.41 14.16
N MET A 8 12.19 14.19 15.23
CA MET A 8 12.24 13.72 16.62
C MET A 8 11.13 12.72 16.94
N GLU A 9 9.92 12.88 16.41
CA GLU A 9 8.84 11.88 16.55
C GLU A 9 9.16 10.58 15.82
N ASN A 10 9.78 10.64 14.63
CA ASN A 10 10.27 9.45 13.91
C ASN A 10 11.44 8.76 14.63
N THR A 11 12.34 9.52 15.26
CA THR A 11 13.44 8.93 16.05
C THR A 11 12.92 8.33 17.36
N MET A 12 11.93 8.97 18.00
CA MET A 12 11.29 8.43 19.20
C MET A 12 10.49 7.15 18.94
N ASN A 13 9.82 7.02 17.79
CA ASN A 13 9.09 5.78 17.47
C ASN A 13 10.01 4.60 17.10
N ILE A 14 11.19 4.85 16.52
CA ILE A 14 12.20 3.81 16.26
C ILE A 14 12.87 3.39 17.58
N ASN A 15 13.16 4.33 18.48
CA ASN A 15 13.71 4.02 19.80
C ASN A 15 12.68 3.37 20.76
N ASN A 16 11.38 3.53 20.52
CA ASN A 16 10.33 2.86 21.29
C ASN A 16 10.13 1.37 20.93
N ILE A 17 10.87 0.83 19.95
CA ILE A 17 10.98 -0.62 19.76
C ILE A 17 12.14 -1.20 20.59
N SER A 18 13.04 -0.35 21.11
CA SER A 18 14.04 -0.73 22.12
C SER A 18 13.65 -0.40 23.56
N ASP A 19 12.64 0.44 23.81
CA ASP A 19 12.25 0.86 25.17
C ASP A 19 10.82 0.43 25.53
N GLY A 20 10.69 -0.85 25.87
CA GLY A 20 9.51 -1.44 26.50
C GLY A 20 9.73 -1.78 27.98
N TYR A 21 10.38 -0.91 28.76
CA TYR A 21 10.40 -1.03 30.23
C TYR A 21 10.34 0.35 30.89
N GLU A 22 9.15 0.70 31.39
CA GLU A 22 8.95 1.83 32.29
C GLU A 22 9.86 1.70 33.52
N THR A 23 10.73 2.68 33.74
CA THR A 23 11.47 2.86 34.99
C THR A 23 10.52 3.35 36.08
N GLY A 24 9.81 2.41 36.70
CA GLY A 24 9.23 2.60 38.02
C GLY A 24 10.33 2.63 39.07
N SER A 25 10.56 3.80 39.66
CA SER A 25 11.41 3.99 40.84
C SER A 25 10.98 3.09 41.99
N ILE A 26 11.64 1.94 42.13
CA ILE A 26 11.65 1.14 43.35
C ILE A 26 13.11 0.88 43.69
N SER A 27 13.55 1.55 44.76
CA SER A 27 14.79 1.27 45.45
C SER A 27 14.76 -0.16 46.00
N SER A 28 15.34 -1.10 45.28
CA SER A 28 15.81 -2.37 45.80
C SER A 28 17.17 -2.65 45.21
N LYS A 29 18.19 -2.75 46.07
CA LYS A 29 19.55 -3.18 45.71
C LYS A 29 19.47 -4.47 44.89
N SER A 30 19.68 -4.42 43.58
CA SER A 30 19.97 -5.62 42.82
C SER A 30 21.44 -5.97 43.09
N GLU A 31 21.65 -7.09 43.75
CA GLU A 31 22.95 -7.76 43.74
C GLU A 31 23.29 -7.99 42.25
N ASN A 32 24.46 -7.50 41.80
CA ASN A 32 25.02 -7.90 40.51
C ASN A 32 25.25 -9.41 40.59
N LEU A 33 24.35 -10.19 40.00
CA LEU A 33 24.52 -11.62 39.85
C LEU A 33 25.61 -11.82 38.78
N GLU A 34 26.65 -12.57 39.11
CA GLU A 34 27.71 -13.00 38.19
C GLU A 34 27.05 -13.76 37.02
N THR A 35 27.28 -13.33 35.78
CA THR A 35 26.74 -13.96 34.56
C THR A 35 27.62 -15.14 34.14
N TRP A 36 27.11 -16.04 33.28
CA TRP A 36 27.93 -17.13 32.73
C TRP A 36 29.15 -16.60 31.94
N LEU A 37 29.05 -15.41 31.35
CA LEU A 37 30.14 -14.72 30.67
C LEU A 37 31.24 -14.24 31.63
N ASP A 38 30.88 -13.83 32.86
CA ASP A 38 31.85 -13.36 33.86
C ASP A 38 32.77 -14.49 34.38
N LEU A 39 32.41 -15.75 34.12
CA LEU A 39 33.17 -16.94 34.50
C LEU A 39 34.25 -17.33 33.48
N LEU A 40 34.25 -16.70 32.30
CA LEU A 40 35.18 -16.99 31.20
C LEU A 40 36.33 -15.97 31.17
N ASP A 41 37.49 -16.38 30.68
CA ASP A 41 38.57 -15.45 30.41
C ASP A 41 38.40 -14.74 29.05
N ASP A 42 39.12 -13.64 28.84
CA ASP A 42 39.00 -12.83 27.62
C ASP A 42 39.25 -13.64 26.33
N LYS A 43 40.13 -14.66 26.40
CA LYS A 43 40.49 -15.47 25.25
C LYS A 43 39.37 -16.46 24.92
N ASP A 44 38.74 -17.06 25.92
CA ASP A 44 37.59 -17.94 25.74
C ASP A 44 36.39 -17.15 25.16
N ILE A 45 36.19 -15.90 25.61
CA ILE A 45 35.15 -15.01 25.08
C ILE A 45 35.40 -14.71 23.60
N GLU A 46 36.63 -14.35 23.22
CA GLU A 46 36.99 -14.10 21.82
C GLU A 46 36.73 -15.34 20.91
N GLU A 47 37.10 -16.54 21.36
CA GLU A 47 36.87 -17.78 20.62
C GLU A 47 35.37 -18.11 20.45
N ILE A 48 34.56 -17.83 21.49
CA ILE A 48 33.10 -17.98 21.44
C ILE A 48 32.47 -16.96 20.48
N GLU A 49 32.89 -15.70 20.53
CA GLU A 49 32.39 -14.66 19.62
C GLU A 49 32.66 -15.04 18.16
N GLU A 50 33.88 -15.46 17.82
CA GLU A 50 34.25 -15.88 16.46
C GLU A 50 33.38 -17.06 15.99
N THR A 51 33.23 -18.08 16.82
CA THR A 51 32.40 -19.26 16.52
C THR A 51 30.93 -18.86 16.29
N VAL A 52 30.39 -17.98 17.12
CA VAL A 52 29.00 -17.52 17.00
C VAL A 52 28.80 -16.71 15.73
N LEU A 53 29.74 -15.84 15.37
CA LEU A 53 29.68 -15.04 14.13
C LEU A 53 29.70 -15.94 12.88
N GLU A 54 30.54 -16.97 12.85
CA GLU A 54 30.59 -17.95 11.74
C GLU A 54 29.25 -18.70 11.57
N VAL A 55 28.66 -19.15 12.69
CA VAL A 55 27.37 -19.86 12.67
C VAL A 55 26.23 -18.93 12.26
N ILE A 56 26.25 -17.67 12.69
CA ILE A 56 25.30 -16.65 12.24
C ILE A 56 25.39 -16.47 10.73
N GLU A 57 26.61 -16.34 10.18
CA GLU A 57 26.81 -16.20 8.73
C GLU A 57 26.21 -17.40 7.99
N GLU A 58 26.57 -18.62 8.38
CA GLU A 58 26.06 -19.85 7.75
C GLU A 58 24.53 -19.91 7.81
N TYR A 59 23.94 -19.62 8.97
CA TYR A 59 22.48 -19.65 9.15
C TYR A 59 21.79 -18.60 8.26
N VAL A 60 22.28 -17.35 8.26
CA VAL A 60 21.68 -16.25 7.51
C VAL A 60 21.75 -16.52 6.00
N TYR A 61 22.89 -16.96 5.47
CA TYR A 61 23.00 -17.31 4.05
C TYR A 61 22.18 -18.54 3.69
N GLY A 62 22.17 -19.57 4.55
CA GLY A 62 21.38 -20.79 4.34
C GLY A 62 19.87 -20.54 4.33
N THR A 63 19.41 -19.47 4.99
CA THR A 63 17.99 -19.11 5.13
C THR A 63 17.62 -17.79 4.47
N ILE A 64 18.50 -17.18 3.67
CA ILE A 64 18.33 -15.82 3.14
C ILE A 64 17.02 -15.58 2.40
N ALA A 65 16.47 -16.61 1.72
CA ALA A 65 15.17 -16.53 1.05
C ALA A 65 14.00 -16.17 1.99
N GLN A 66 14.14 -16.45 3.29
CA GLN A 66 13.16 -16.18 4.34
C GLN A 66 13.29 -14.76 4.92
N MET A 67 14.34 -14.02 4.56
CA MET A 67 14.55 -12.64 5.01
C MET A 67 13.42 -11.70 4.59
N SER A 68 12.52 -12.11 3.69
CA SER A 68 11.28 -11.38 3.39
C SER A 68 10.30 -11.29 4.56
N ASP A 69 10.41 -12.17 5.56
CA ASP A 69 9.59 -12.12 6.79
C ASP A 69 10.08 -11.00 7.73
N PRO A 70 9.21 -10.09 8.20
CA PRO A 70 9.57 -9.10 9.22
C PRO A 70 10.10 -9.69 10.53
N LYS A 71 9.86 -10.97 10.82
CA LYS A 71 10.35 -11.70 12.01
C LYS A 71 11.67 -12.43 11.78
N PHE A 72 12.29 -12.29 10.62
CA PHE A 72 13.49 -13.05 10.28
C PHE A 72 14.59 -12.94 11.35
N SER A 73 14.92 -11.72 11.79
CA SER A 73 15.95 -11.51 12.82
C SER A 73 15.60 -12.17 14.15
N SER A 74 14.34 -12.10 14.60
CA SER A 74 13.94 -12.75 15.85
C SER A 74 13.98 -14.27 15.72
N ILE A 75 13.61 -14.84 14.57
CA ILE A 75 13.68 -16.28 14.31
C ILE A 75 15.14 -16.76 14.35
N VAL A 76 16.05 -16.04 13.67
CA VAL A 76 17.49 -16.36 13.69
C VAL A 76 18.00 -16.36 15.14
N CYS A 77 17.72 -15.30 15.90
CA CYS A 77 18.17 -15.20 17.29
C CYS A 77 17.57 -16.30 18.17
N GLU A 78 16.28 -16.61 18.05
CA GLU A 78 15.60 -17.65 18.83
C GLU A 78 16.18 -19.04 18.54
N ASP A 79 16.34 -19.39 17.27
CA ASP A 79 16.89 -20.68 16.84
C ASP A 79 18.34 -20.85 17.29
N LEU A 80 19.17 -19.81 17.11
CA LEU A 80 20.58 -19.85 17.52
C LEU A 80 20.74 -19.82 19.04
N THR A 81 19.85 -19.13 19.76
CA THR A 81 19.82 -19.18 21.24
C THR A 81 19.59 -20.62 21.70
N ALA A 82 18.58 -21.31 21.14
CA ALA A 82 18.29 -22.69 21.50
C ALA A 82 19.46 -23.64 21.14
N TYR A 83 20.09 -23.42 19.98
CA TYR A 83 21.25 -24.19 19.53
C TYR A 83 22.46 -24.03 20.47
N PHE A 84 22.89 -22.79 20.71
CA PHE A 84 24.06 -22.52 21.55
C PHE A 84 23.81 -22.85 23.02
N PHE A 85 22.63 -22.57 23.56
CA PHE A 85 22.29 -22.94 24.93
C PHE A 85 22.39 -24.46 25.14
N GLY A 86 21.92 -25.28 24.19
CA GLY A 86 22.06 -26.73 24.27
C GLY A 86 23.52 -27.19 24.34
N ILE A 87 24.36 -26.66 23.43
CA ILE A 87 25.79 -27.02 23.36
C ILE A 87 26.55 -26.52 24.58
N TRP A 88 26.30 -25.30 25.03
CA TRP A 88 27.00 -24.68 26.15
C TRP A 88 26.57 -25.25 27.50
N ASN A 89 25.31 -25.66 27.64
CA ASN A 89 24.86 -26.41 28.81
C ASN A 89 25.54 -27.78 28.88
N ASP A 90 25.62 -28.50 27.75
CA ASP A 90 26.31 -29.80 27.69
C ASP A 90 27.83 -29.68 27.95
N ALA A 91 28.42 -28.54 27.59
CA ALA A 91 29.83 -28.21 27.83
C ALA A 91 30.09 -27.57 29.21
N GLU A 92 29.08 -27.45 30.07
CA GLU A 92 29.16 -26.81 31.40
C GLU A 92 29.63 -25.34 31.36
N ILE A 93 29.38 -24.64 30.24
CA ILE A 93 29.66 -23.20 30.05
C ILE A 93 28.54 -22.35 30.66
N CYS A 94 27.29 -22.78 30.51
CA CYS A 94 26.12 -22.16 31.14
C CYS A 94 25.28 -23.21 31.88
N MET A 95 24.41 -22.78 32.80
CA MET A 95 23.53 -23.66 33.56
C MET A 95 22.16 -23.81 32.89
N ASP A 96 21.51 -24.96 33.08
CA ASP A 96 20.11 -25.21 32.66
C ASP A 96 19.11 -24.41 33.51
N THR A 97 19.13 -23.08 33.35
CA THR A 97 18.24 -22.14 34.03
C THR A 97 17.60 -21.18 33.04
N GLU A 98 16.43 -20.67 33.39
CA GLU A 98 15.74 -19.63 32.60
C GLU A 98 16.56 -18.33 32.55
N THR A 99 17.38 -18.06 33.57
CA THR A 99 18.23 -16.86 33.63
C THR A 99 19.33 -16.96 32.58
N ASP A 100 20.10 -18.05 32.58
CA ASP A 100 21.18 -18.29 31.62
C ASP A 100 20.64 -18.34 30.19
N TYR A 101 19.50 -18.99 29.96
CA TYR A 101 18.88 -19.00 28.63
C TYR A 101 18.60 -17.59 28.10
N LYS A 102 18.09 -16.69 28.96
CA LYS A 102 17.86 -15.29 28.60
C LYS A 102 19.16 -14.54 28.37
N GLU A 103 20.20 -14.82 29.13
CA GLU A 103 21.53 -14.20 28.94
C GLU A 103 22.20 -14.65 27.65
N VAL A 104 22.18 -15.95 27.34
CA VAL A 104 22.60 -16.48 26.04
C VAL A 104 21.80 -15.80 24.93
N GLY A 105 20.47 -15.67 25.07
CA GLY A 105 19.66 -14.99 24.06
C GLY A 105 20.03 -13.53 23.83
N ARG A 106 20.38 -12.79 24.90
CA ARG A 106 20.92 -11.41 24.77
C ARG A 106 22.28 -11.40 24.08
N PHE A 107 23.16 -12.33 24.43
CA PHE A 107 24.47 -12.47 23.80
C PHE A 107 24.35 -12.77 22.29
N ILE A 108 23.54 -13.76 21.91
CA ILE A 108 23.28 -14.09 20.50
C ILE A 108 22.65 -12.91 19.76
N THR A 109 21.69 -12.20 20.37
CA THR A 109 21.09 -11.00 19.76
C THR A 109 22.12 -9.90 19.54
N SER A 110 23.03 -9.70 20.50
CA SER A 110 24.15 -8.76 20.37
C SER A 110 25.09 -9.16 19.23
N MET A 111 25.48 -10.43 19.16
CA MET A 111 26.34 -10.96 18.09
C MET A 111 25.69 -10.88 16.71
N TYR A 112 24.38 -11.14 16.61
CA TYR A 112 23.63 -10.93 15.36
C TYR A 112 23.66 -9.45 14.94
N GLY A 113 23.45 -8.52 15.88
CA GLY A 113 23.57 -7.09 15.62
C GLY A 113 24.95 -6.69 15.12
N LYS A 114 26.01 -7.18 15.78
CA LYS A 114 27.41 -6.98 15.40
C LYS A 114 27.71 -7.54 14.01
N TYR A 115 27.27 -8.78 13.73
CA TYR A 115 27.38 -9.41 12.42
C TYR A 115 26.74 -8.55 11.32
N MET A 116 25.49 -8.13 11.51
CA MET A 116 24.75 -7.35 10.52
C MET A 116 25.36 -5.96 10.27
N ALA A 117 25.95 -5.35 11.30
CA ALA A 117 26.53 -4.01 11.21
C ALA A 117 27.96 -3.97 10.64
N GLU A 118 28.78 -4.97 10.94
CA GLU A 118 30.23 -4.92 10.70
C GLU A 118 30.75 -5.96 9.71
N TYR A 119 30.08 -7.12 9.60
CA TYR A 119 30.60 -8.28 8.86
C TYR A 119 29.76 -8.64 7.63
N SER A 120 28.45 -8.42 7.72
CA SER A 120 27.49 -8.78 6.69
C SER A 120 27.55 -7.82 5.50
N ILE A 121 27.58 -8.37 4.29
CA ILE A 121 27.27 -7.63 3.05
C ILE A 121 25.76 -7.51 2.79
N ILE A 122 24.95 -8.28 3.53
CA ILE A 122 23.51 -8.33 3.40
C ILE A 122 22.94 -7.13 4.17
N PRO A 123 22.21 -6.22 3.50
CA PRO A 123 21.65 -5.07 4.18
C PRO A 123 20.52 -5.49 5.15
N PRO A 124 20.30 -4.75 6.24
CA PRO A 124 19.11 -4.94 7.06
C PRO A 124 17.84 -4.78 6.20
N ARG A 125 16.72 -5.40 6.63
CA ARG A 125 15.45 -5.29 5.88
C ARG A 125 15.01 -3.85 5.68
N GLN A 126 15.17 -3.02 6.70
CA GLN A 126 14.91 -1.59 6.65
C GLN A 126 15.80 -0.90 7.68
N CYS A 127 16.08 0.37 7.45
CA CYS A 127 16.87 1.18 8.35
C CYS A 127 16.40 2.65 8.36
N ALA A 128 17.06 3.51 9.13
CA ALA A 128 16.63 4.89 9.28
C ALA A 128 16.87 5.69 7.98
N ILE A 129 16.01 6.67 7.70
CA ILE A 129 16.05 7.42 6.43
C ILE A 129 17.29 8.32 6.24
N ASP A 130 18.02 8.61 7.32
CA ASP A 130 19.23 9.43 7.32
C ASP A 130 20.50 8.57 7.52
N GLU A 131 20.37 7.25 7.44
CA GLU A 131 21.52 6.36 7.48
C GLU A 131 22.42 6.56 6.25
N HIS A 132 23.73 6.37 6.43
CA HIS A 132 24.71 6.75 5.43
C HIS A 132 24.57 5.90 4.17
N CYS A 133 23.89 6.44 3.16
CA CYS A 133 23.76 5.83 1.84
C CYS A 133 25.11 5.95 1.11
N MET A 134 25.62 4.83 0.61
CA MET A 134 26.79 4.84 -0.24
C MET A 134 26.45 5.55 -1.56
N ARG A 135 27.36 6.41 -2.03
CA ARG A 135 27.20 7.01 -3.36
C ARG A 135 27.43 5.95 -4.43
N VAL A 136 26.35 5.59 -5.13
CA VAL A 136 26.38 4.70 -6.29
C VAL A 136 26.17 5.54 -7.55
N ASP A 137 26.90 5.24 -8.63
CA ASP A 137 26.63 5.85 -9.94
C ASP A 137 25.34 5.27 -10.53
N VAL A 138 24.23 5.95 -10.27
CA VAL A 138 22.88 5.58 -10.71
C VAL A 138 22.52 6.16 -12.09
N ALA A 139 23.36 7.03 -12.66
CA ALA A 139 23.06 7.71 -13.92
C ALA A 139 22.79 6.73 -15.09
N PRO A 140 23.56 5.63 -15.27
CA PRO A 140 23.27 4.65 -16.32
C PRO A 140 21.88 4.01 -16.16
N SER A 141 21.48 3.70 -14.93
CA SER A 141 20.17 3.13 -14.63
C SER A 141 19.03 4.10 -14.97
N LEU A 142 19.17 5.37 -14.60
CA LEU A 142 18.15 6.38 -14.89
C LEU A 142 18.02 6.68 -16.39
N VAL A 143 19.14 6.73 -17.12
CA VAL A 143 19.13 6.85 -18.59
C VAL A 143 18.38 5.67 -19.20
N ARG A 144 18.69 4.43 -18.77
CA ARG A 144 18.00 3.23 -19.25
C ARG A 144 16.49 3.33 -19.01
N ILE A 145 16.07 3.61 -17.77
CA ILE A 145 14.66 3.67 -17.39
C ILE A 145 13.91 4.72 -18.21
N ALA A 146 14.52 5.90 -18.42
CA ALA A 146 13.92 6.98 -19.21
C ALA A 146 13.70 6.64 -20.70
N THR A 147 14.44 5.67 -21.24
CA THR A 147 14.31 5.23 -22.65
C THR A 147 13.27 4.12 -22.87
N ILE A 148 12.74 3.53 -21.79
CA ILE A 148 11.75 2.45 -21.89
C ILE A 148 10.42 3.03 -22.35
N ASP A 149 9.77 2.38 -23.32
CA ASP A 149 8.43 2.78 -23.75
C ASP A 149 7.41 2.68 -22.60
N GLN A 150 6.76 3.81 -22.31
CA GLN A 150 5.83 3.99 -21.21
C GLN A 150 4.43 4.20 -21.79
N PRO A 151 3.68 3.12 -22.11
CA PRO A 151 2.31 3.27 -22.57
C PRO A 151 1.52 3.99 -21.48
N LYS A 152 0.70 4.97 -21.89
CA LYS A 152 -0.13 5.75 -20.98
C LYS A 152 -0.95 4.80 -20.11
N GLN A 153 -0.98 5.05 -18.79
CA GLN A 153 -1.68 4.17 -17.86
C GLN A 153 -3.15 3.95 -18.29
N LYS A 154 -3.67 2.74 -18.07
CA LYS A 154 -5.04 2.32 -18.44
C LYS A 154 -5.33 2.26 -19.96
N THR A 155 -4.31 2.35 -20.81
CA THR A 155 -4.43 2.01 -22.24
C THR A 155 -4.37 0.50 -22.47
N ARG A 156 -4.80 0.06 -23.66
CA ARG A 156 -4.73 -1.35 -24.06
C ARG A 156 -3.30 -1.87 -24.03
N GLU A 157 -2.36 -1.10 -24.54
CA GLU A 157 -0.93 -1.41 -24.58
C GLU A 157 -0.37 -1.58 -23.17
N TRP A 158 -0.81 -0.75 -22.22
CA TRP A 158 -0.46 -0.89 -20.80
C TRP A 158 -0.96 -2.20 -20.21
N TYR A 159 -2.20 -2.58 -20.49
CA TYR A 159 -2.78 -3.86 -20.03
C TYR A 159 -2.08 -5.06 -20.66
N GLU A 160 -1.81 -5.02 -21.97
CA GLU A 160 -1.11 -6.08 -22.71
C GLU A 160 0.31 -6.29 -22.16
N LYS A 161 1.07 -5.20 -21.93
CA LYS A 161 2.41 -5.25 -21.35
C LYS A 161 2.39 -5.94 -19.97
N ARG A 162 1.46 -5.56 -19.08
CA ARG A 162 1.36 -6.13 -17.73
C ARG A 162 0.80 -7.55 -17.69
N TYR A 163 0.02 -7.94 -18.70
CA TYR A 163 -0.50 -9.30 -18.83
C TYR A 163 0.61 -10.33 -19.05
N GLY A 164 1.65 -9.95 -19.79
CA GLY A 164 2.84 -10.76 -20.04
C GLY A 164 3.85 -10.82 -18.89
N MET A 165 3.52 -10.30 -17.70
CA MET A 165 4.48 -10.15 -16.60
C MET A 165 3.89 -10.52 -15.23
N LEU A 166 4.72 -10.99 -14.31
CA LEU A 166 4.55 -10.89 -12.87
C LEU A 166 4.93 -9.47 -12.44
N THR A 167 4.00 -8.75 -11.83
CA THR A 167 4.24 -7.37 -11.41
C THR A 167 4.76 -7.35 -9.98
N ALA A 168 5.68 -6.44 -9.65
CA ALA A 168 6.25 -6.33 -8.30
C ALA A 168 5.18 -6.32 -7.18
N SER A 169 4.03 -5.68 -7.43
CA SER A 169 2.91 -5.58 -6.48
C SER A 169 2.14 -6.89 -6.21
N ASN A 170 2.34 -7.95 -7.00
CA ASN A 170 1.67 -9.24 -6.80
C ASN A 170 2.60 -10.46 -6.82
N ILE A 171 3.90 -10.26 -7.08
CA ILE A 171 4.88 -11.32 -7.19
C ILE A 171 5.15 -12.03 -5.84
N SER A 172 4.88 -11.36 -4.71
CA SER A 172 4.93 -11.97 -3.37
C SER A 172 4.06 -13.23 -3.25
N LYS A 173 2.95 -13.31 -4.00
CA LYS A 173 2.10 -14.52 -4.06
C LYS A 173 2.85 -15.75 -4.56
N ALA A 174 3.92 -15.58 -5.35
CA ALA A 174 4.76 -16.67 -5.81
C ALA A 174 5.58 -17.31 -4.68
N LEU A 175 5.92 -16.54 -3.65
CA LEU A 175 6.66 -17.01 -2.48
C LEU A 175 5.75 -17.53 -1.36
N GLY A 176 4.49 -17.15 -1.38
CA GLY A 176 3.49 -17.55 -0.39
C GLY A 176 2.96 -18.98 -0.55
N SER A 177 1.82 -19.20 0.08
CA SER A 177 1.12 -20.50 0.13
C SER A 177 0.69 -21.01 -1.25
N ASP A 178 0.43 -22.32 -1.34
CA ASP A 178 -0.13 -22.96 -2.54
C ASP A 178 -1.40 -22.24 -3.05
N ALA A 179 -2.24 -21.76 -2.15
CA ALA A 179 -3.46 -21.03 -2.50
C ALA A 179 -3.14 -19.67 -3.17
N GLN A 180 -2.13 -18.94 -2.67
CA GLN A 180 -1.69 -17.68 -3.27
C GLN A 180 -1.05 -17.91 -4.65
N ARG A 181 -0.19 -18.92 -4.77
CA ARG A 181 0.42 -19.31 -6.06
C ARG A 181 -0.65 -19.70 -7.08
N ASN A 182 -1.60 -20.56 -6.69
CA ASN A 182 -2.71 -20.96 -7.57
C ASN A 182 -3.57 -19.77 -8.01
N SER A 183 -3.85 -18.85 -7.08
CA SER A 183 -4.58 -17.61 -7.38
C SER A 183 -3.84 -16.76 -8.42
N LEU A 184 -2.53 -16.58 -8.28
CA LEU A 184 -1.69 -15.84 -9.22
C LEU A 184 -1.64 -16.53 -10.60
N ILE A 185 -1.42 -17.85 -10.62
CA ILE A 185 -1.39 -18.64 -11.87
C ILE A 185 -2.75 -18.52 -12.59
N TYR A 186 -3.84 -18.73 -11.86
CA TYR A 186 -5.21 -18.63 -12.40
C TYR A 186 -5.49 -17.24 -12.96
N GLU A 187 -5.09 -16.17 -12.26
CA GLU A 187 -5.22 -14.78 -12.71
C GLU A 187 -4.46 -14.54 -14.02
N LYS A 188 -3.22 -15.03 -14.14
CA LYS A 188 -2.35 -14.82 -15.30
C LYS A 188 -2.66 -15.72 -16.49
N CYS A 189 -3.35 -16.83 -16.27
CA CYS A 189 -3.80 -17.72 -17.36
C CYS A 189 -5.14 -17.29 -17.98
N LYS A 190 -5.97 -16.50 -17.29
CA LYS A 190 -7.20 -15.96 -17.87
C LYS A 190 -6.90 -15.14 -19.12
N PRO A 191 -7.69 -15.24 -20.20
CA PRO A 191 -7.57 -14.36 -21.35
C PRO A 191 -7.64 -12.89 -20.93
N LEU A 192 -6.83 -12.05 -21.57
CA LEU A 192 -6.87 -10.62 -21.35
C LEU A 192 -8.19 -10.07 -21.91
N VAL A 193 -9.10 -9.65 -21.02
CA VAL A 193 -10.33 -8.97 -21.42
C VAL A 193 -10.19 -7.48 -21.12
N VAL A 194 -9.75 -6.72 -22.13
CA VAL A 194 -9.52 -5.27 -22.06
C VAL A 194 -10.86 -4.52 -21.88
N GLU A 195 -11.94 -5.06 -22.45
CA GLU A 195 -13.27 -4.46 -22.45
C GLU A 195 -13.86 -4.35 -21.03
N HIS A 196 -13.79 -5.39 -20.19
CA HIS A 196 -14.46 -5.39 -18.88
C HIS A 196 -13.85 -4.45 -17.82
N HIS A 197 -12.63 -3.96 -18.01
CA HIS A 197 -12.01 -3.01 -17.08
C HIS A 197 -12.55 -1.58 -17.26
N GLN A 198 -13.31 -1.36 -18.34
CA GLN A 198 -13.95 -0.10 -18.72
C GLN A 198 -15.46 -0.10 -18.43
N PHE A 199 -15.97 -1.01 -17.60
CA PHE A 199 -17.43 -1.15 -17.38
C PHE A 199 -17.84 -1.32 -15.90
N GLY A 200 -16.93 -1.14 -14.95
CA GLY A 200 -17.22 -1.24 -13.51
C GLY A 200 -17.38 0.10 -12.82
N SER A 201 -18.42 0.26 -11.99
CA SER A 201 -18.49 1.36 -11.02
C SER A 201 -17.33 1.21 -10.02
N VAL A 202 -16.50 2.24 -9.86
CA VAL A 202 -15.45 2.25 -8.84
C VAL A 202 -16.11 2.46 -7.48
N ASN A 203 -15.94 1.52 -6.54
CA ASN A 203 -16.32 1.77 -5.16
C ASN A 203 -15.29 2.74 -4.54
N THR A 204 -15.69 4.00 -4.35
CA THR A 204 -14.83 5.06 -3.82
C THR A 204 -14.55 4.95 -2.32
N GLU A 205 -15.21 4.04 -1.61
CA GLU A 205 -15.11 3.87 -0.16
C GLU A 205 -14.16 2.71 0.24
N ASN A 206 -13.61 1.97 -0.73
CA ASN A 206 -12.70 0.87 -0.40
C ASN A 206 -11.25 1.34 -0.19
N SER A 207 -10.46 0.55 0.52
CA SER A 207 -9.07 0.88 0.85
C SER A 207 -8.14 1.00 -0.37
N MET A 208 -8.44 0.30 -1.46
CA MET A 208 -7.64 0.41 -2.70
C MET A 208 -7.85 1.79 -3.34
N HIS A 209 -9.09 2.24 -3.42
CA HIS A 209 -9.43 3.56 -3.90
C HIS A 209 -8.88 4.65 -2.97
N TRP A 210 -8.92 4.45 -1.66
CA TRP A 210 -8.25 5.34 -0.71
C TRP A 210 -6.76 5.48 -1.01
N GLY A 211 -6.09 4.35 -1.27
CA GLY A 211 -4.70 4.29 -1.71
C GLY A 211 -4.42 5.20 -2.90
N VAL A 212 -5.15 4.96 -4.00
CA VAL A 212 -5.02 5.71 -5.25
C VAL A 212 -5.37 7.20 -5.08
N LYS A 213 -6.42 7.50 -4.30
CA LYS A 213 -6.86 8.88 -4.07
C LYS A 213 -5.77 9.68 -3.37
N TYR A 214 -5.11 9.13 -2.36
CA TYR A 214 -4.21 9.91 -1.51
C TYR A 214 -2.72 9.75 -1.82
N GLU A 215 -2.35 8.87 -2.75
CA GLU A 215 -0.96 8.72 -3.21
C GLU A 215 -0.34 10.05 -3.70
N PRO A 216 -1.03 10.90 -4.51
CA PRO A 216 -0.49 12.21 -4.90
C PRO A 216 -0.26 13.17 -3.72
N VAL A 217 -1.08 13.06 -2.67
CA VAL A 217 -0.91 13.87 -1.45
C VAL A 217 0.32 13.41 -0.68
N SER A 218 0.49 12.11 -0.50
CA SER A 218 1.67 11.54 0.16
C SER A 218 2.96 11.86 -0.60
N ALA A 219 2.92 11.81 -1.95
CA ALA A 219 4.04 12.20 -2.79
C ALA A 219 4.40 13.69 -2.59
N ALA A 220 3.41 14.59 -2.60
CA ALA A 220 3.63 16.01 -2.36
C ALA A 220 4.21 16.28 -0.95
N ILE A 221 3.76 15.54 0.06
CA ILE A 221 4.31 15.62 1.43
C ILE A 221 5.78 15.17 1.43
N TYR A 222 6.10 14.04 0.79
CA TYR A 222 7.48 13.56 0.67
C TYR A 222 8.38 14.59 -0.02
N GLU A 223 7.94 15.13 -1.17
CA GLU A 223 8.67 16.18 -1.90
C GLU A 223 8.94 17.41 -1.02
N ASN A 224 7.96 17.82 -0.21
CA ASN A 224 8.13 18.94 0.71
C ASN A 224 9.10 18.61 1.85
N MET A 225 8.97 17.43 2.47
CA MET A 225 9.81 16.98 3.59
C MET A 225 11.29 16.91 3.22
N PHE A 226 11.58 16.39 2.03
CA PHE A 226 12.96 16.17 1.59
C PHE A 226 13.48 17.23 0.62
N SER A 227 12.66 18.23 0.26
CA SER A 227 12.99 19.20 -0.78
C SER A 227 13.40 18.53 -2.10
N ALA A 228 12.74 17.41 -2.41
CA ALA A 228 13.02 16.58 -3.57
C ALA A 228 11.91 16.72 -4.61
N LYS A 229 12.21 16.35 -5.85
CA LYS A 229 11.20 16.19 -6.91
C LYS A 229 11.18 14.77 -7.43
N LEU A 230 9.98 14.20 -7.49
CA LEU A 230 9.75 12.85 -7.96
C LEU A 230 9.41 12.88 -9.45
N SER A 231 10.07 12.01 -10.19
CA SER A 231 9.72 11.69 -11.58
C SER A 231 8.93 10.38 -11.62
N ASP A 232 7.84 10.37 -12.38
CA ASP A 232 6.98 9.20 -12.61
C ASP A 232 7.54 8.33 -13.75
N PHE A 233 7.40 7.01 -13.58
CA PHE A 233 7.82 6.01 -14.55
C PHE A 233 6.79 4.89 -14.66
N GLY A 234 6.49 4.49 -15.89
CA GLY A 234 5.58 3.39 -16.19
C GLY A 234 6.10 2.00 -15.79
N CYS A 235 5.60 0.97 -16.46
CA CYS A 235 6.04 -0.41 -16.20
C CYS A 235 7.44 -0.66 -16.83
N ILE A 236 8.43 -0.86 -15.98
CA ILE A 236 9.82 -1.18 -16.29
C ILE A 236 9.98 -2.71 -16.26
N PRO A 237 10.32 -3.38 -17.38
CA PRO A 237 10.67 -4.80 -17.38
C PRO A 237 12.05 -5.05 -16.80
N HIS A 238 12.23 -6.18 -16.13
CA HIS A 238 13.55 -6.64 -15.68
C HIS A 238 14.39 -7.08 -16.89
N GLU A 239 15.64 -6.61 -16.98
CA GLU A 239 16.52 -6.82 -18.15
C GLU A 239 16.80 -8.30 -18.43
N LYS A 240 17.17 -9.07 -17.40
CA LYS A 240 17.42 -10.52 -17.51
C LYS A 240 16.15 -11.39 -17.51
N TYR A 241 15.08 -10.95 -16.86
CA TYR A 241 13.86 -11.73 -16.64
C TYR A 241 12.64 -10.93 -17.12
N PRO A 242 12.40 -10.80 -18.44
CA PRO A 242 11.37 -9.89 -18.98
C PRO A 242 9.93 -10.19 -18.52
N PHE A 243 9.69 -11.38 -17.98
CA PHE A 243 8.43 -11.73 -17.33
C PHE A 243 8.24 -11.08 -15.95
N ILE A 244 9.22 -10.36 -15.43
CA ILE A 244 9.12 -9.56 -14.20
C ILE A 244 9.05 -8.08 -14.60
N GLY A 245 8.07 -7.36 -14.04
CA GLY A 245 7.89 -5.94 -14.29
C GLY A 245 7.61 -5.16 -13.01
N ALA A 246 8.11 -3.93 -12.94
CA ALA A 246 7.99 -3.04 -11.80
C ALA A 246 7.49 -1.66 -12.22
N SER A 247 6.73 -1.00 -11.34
CA SER A 247 6.35 0.40 -11.48
C SER A 247 6.62 1.04 -10.12
N PRO A 248 7.70 1.84 -9.97
CA PRO A 248 7.93 2.62 -8.76
C PRO A 248 6.92 3.78 -8.69
N ASP A 249 6.57 4.23 -7.49
CA ASP A 249 5.65 5.38 -7.32
C ASP A 249 6.36 6.72 -7.61
N GLY A 250 7.70 6.75 -7.50
CA GLY A 250 8.52 7.86 -7.96
C GLY A 250 10.01 7.59 -7.83
N ILE A 251 10.83 8.37 -8.55
CA ILE A 251 12.30 8.36 -8.40
C ILE A 251 12.81 9.80 -8.34
N VAL A 252 13.76 10.07 -7.44
CA VAL A 252 14.47 11.36 -7.39
C VAL A 252 15.55 11.40 -8.47
N CYS A 253 15.37 12.21 -9.50
CA CYS A 253 16.26 12.25 -10.67
C CYS A 253 17.19 13.49 -10.74
N ASP A 254 17.17 14.37 -9.75
CA ASP A 254 18.10 15.50 -9.69
C ASP A 254 19.49 15.03 -9.23
N PRO A 255 20.54 15.10 -10.08
CA PRO A 255 21.89 14.63 -9.75
C PRO A 255 22.57 15.44 -8.65
N THR A 256 22.04 16.63 -8.31
CA THR A 256 22.57 17.46 -7.22
C THR A 256 21.94 17.15 -5.87
N HIS A 257 20.83 16.41 -5.87
CA HIS A 257 20.09 16.08 -4.65
C HIS A 257 20.78 14.93 -3.89
N PRO A 258 20.84 14.97 -2.54
CA PRO A 258 21.45 13.88 -1.75
C PRO A 258 20.79 12.52 -1.96
N ARG A 259 19.50 12.52 -2.32
CA ARG A 259 18.69 11.32 -2.63
C ARG A 259 18.68 10.94 -4.11
N TYR A 260 19.63 11.41 -4.92
CA TYR A 260 19.67 11.09 -6.34
C TYR A 260 19.63 9.56 -6.58
N GLY A 261 18.65 9.10 -7.35
CA GLY A 261 18.41 7.68 -7.61
C GLY A 261 17.64 6.93 -6.53
N HIS A 262 17.20 7.59 -5.44
CA HIS A 262 16.28 6.98 -4.50
C HIS A 262 14.93 6.78 -5.18
N MET A 263 14.48 5.53 -5.15
CA MET A 263 13.12 5.16 -5.46
C MET A 263 12.22 5.51 -4.28
N VAL A 264 10.95 5.76 -4.52
CA VAL A 264 9.93 5.99 -3.50
C VAL A 264 8.79 5.02 -3.71
N GLU A 265 8.35 4.39 -2.64
CA GLU A 265 7.18 3.50 -2.60
C GLU A 265 6.22 3.99 -1.52
N ILE A 266 4.99 4.30 -1.90
CA ILE A 266 3.99 4.97 -1.07
C ILE A 266 2.88 3.99 -0.71
N LYS A 267 2.50 3.97 0.58
CA LYS A 267 1.35 3.22 1.08
C LYS A 267 0.48 4.09 1.99
N ASN A 268 -0.72 4.37 1.50
CA ASN A 268 -1.76 5.03 2.27
C ASN A 268 -2.54 4.03 3.12
N ILE A 269 -2.35 4.10 4.43
CA ILE A 269 -2.86 3.14 5.41
C ILE A 269 -4.16 3.63 6.02
N VAL A 270 -5.21 2.80 5.93
CA VAL A 270 -6.53 3.12 6.50
C VAL A 270 -6.70 2.50 7.89
N ASN A 271 -6.56 1.18 8.00
CA ASN A 271 -7.04 0.43 9.17
C ASN A 271 -5.95 -0.18 10.06
N ARG A 272 -4.71 -0.33 9.55
CA ARG A 272 -3.62 -0.94 10.33
C ARG A 272 -2.72 0.14 10.94
N ASP A 273 -1.90 -0.29 11.88
CA ASP A 273 -0.86 0.56 12.43
C ASP A 273 0.37 0.68 11.53
N ILE A 274 0.96 1.87 11.61
CA ILE A 274 2.22 2.24 10.97
C ILE A 274 3.29 2.03 12.04
N THR A 275 4.16 1.04 11.82
CA THR A 275 5.18 0.62 12.79
C THR A 275 6.60 0.93 12.32
N GLY A 276 6.77 1.46 11.10
CA GLY A 276 8.07 1.58 10.45
C GLY A 276 8.66 0.25 9.94
N ILE A 277 7.95 -0.86 10.12
CA ILE A 277 8.36 -2.18 9.62
C ILE A 277 7.54 -2.51 8.37
N PRO A 278 8.16 -2.55 7.17
CA PRO A 278 7.45 -2.93 5.95
C PRO A 278 6.88 -4.35 6.09
N LYS A 279 5.60 -4.50 5.71
CA LYS A 279 5.01 -5.83 5.51
C LYS A 279 5.85 -6.64 4.53
N GLU A 280 5.87 -7.96 4.72
CA GLU A 280 6.56 -8.88 3.81
C GLU A 280 6.22 -8.63 2.34
N GLU A 281 4.93 -8.51 2.00
CA GLU A 281 4.48 -8.28 0.62
C GLU A 281 4.99 -6.96 0.00
N TYR A 282 5.10 -5.90 0.81
CA TYR A 282 5.62 -4.60 0.35
C TYR A 282 7.14 -4.60 0.28
N TRP A 283 7.81 -5.29 1.20
CA TRP A 283 9.25 -5.46 1.14
C TRP A 283 9.67 -6.25 -0.10
N ILE A 284 8.99 -7.35 -0.40
CA ILE A 284 9.19 -8.12 -1.64
C ILE A 284 8.97 -7.24 -2.88
N GLN A 285 7.91 -6.42 -2.87
CA GLN A 285 7.64 -5.49 -3.96
C GLN A 285 8.81 -4.51 -4.18
N MET A 286 9.30 -3.87 -3.11
CA MET A 286 10.42 -2.92 -3.17
C MET A 286 11.71 -3.59 -3.64
N GLN A 287 12.04 -4.79 -3.14
CA GLN A 287 13.22 -5.51 -3.61
C GLN A 287 13.15 -5.82 -5.11
N VAL A 288 12.00 -6.27 -5.61
CA VAL A 288 11.81 -6.55 -7.04
C VAL A 288 11.85 -5.25 -7.87
N GLN A 289 11.31 -4.14 -7.36
CA GLN A 289 11.43 -2.83 -7.99
C GLN A 289 12.88 -2.37 -8.05
N LEU A 290 13.66 -2.46 -6.96
CA LEU A 290 15.08 -2.12 -6.91
C LEU A 290 15.92 -2.95 -7.89
N GLU A 291 15.65 -4.25 -7.97
CA GLU A 291 16.28 -5.17 -8.92
C GLU A 291 15.97 -4.79 -10.37
N THR A 292 14.71 -4.53 -10.67
CA THR A 292 14.23 -4.20 -12.02
C THR A 292 14.72 -2.82 -12.49
N CYS A 293 14.68 -1.82 -11.60
CA CYS A 293 15.18 -0.47 -11.85
C CYS A 293 16.72 -0.40 -11.79
N GLN A 294 17.39 -1.41 -11.25
CA GLN A 294 18.82 -1.38 -10.96
C GLN A 294 19.22 -0.14 -10.15
N LEU A 295 18.45 0.14 -9.11
CA LEU A 295 18.70 1.20 -8.13
C LEU A 295 19.06 0.56 -6.78
N GLU A 296 19.68 1.33 -5.88
CA GLU A 296 20.20 0.79 -4.62
C GLU A 296 19.24 1.02 -3.44
N TYR A 297 18.50 2.13 -3.45
CA TYR A 297 17.75 2.60 -2.29
C TYR A 297 16.29 2.91 -2.63
N CYS A 298 15.40 2.52 -1.72
CA CYS A 298 13.99 2.87 -1.74
C CYS A 298 13.60 3.53 -0.43
N ASP A 299 13.04 4.74 -0.50
CA ASP A 299 12.38 5.38 0.63
C ASP A 299 10.93 4.83 0.68
N PHE A 300 10.63 4.04 1.69
CA PHE A 300 9.30 3.49 1.92
C PHE A 300 8.48 4.44 2.76
N VAL A 301 7.41 4.98 2.19
CA VAL A 301 6.56 6.01 2.82
C VAL A 301 5.21 5.40 3.19
N GLU A 302 4.90 5.37 4.48
CA GLU A 302 3.57 5.04 4.97
C GLU A 302 2.89 6.29 5.49
N THR A 303 1.69 6.59 4.99
CA THR A 303 0.88 7.72 5.46
C THR A 303 -0.48 7.25 5.93
N ARG A 304 -0.97 7.83 7.02
CA ARG A 304 -2.36 7.77 7.43
C ARG A 304 -2.94 9.16 7.24
N ILE A 305 -3.75 9.30 6.20
CA ILE A 305 -4.53 10.52 5.95
C ILE A 305 -5.93 10.30 6.48
N LYS A 306 -6.52 11.34 7.07
CA LYS A 306 -7.91 11.38 7.54
C LYS A 306 -8.63 12.55 6.90
N GLU A 307 -9.95 12.46 6.81
CA GLU A 307 -10.81 13.54 6.34
C GLU A 307 -11.50 14.19 7.55
N TYR A 308 -11.61 15.53 7.54
CA TYR A 308 -12.50 16.23 8.46
C TYR A 308 -13.95 15.99 8.07
N GLU A 309 -14.87 16.08 9.04
CA GLU A 309 -16.30 15.90 8.77
C GLU A 309 -16.87 17.08 7.97
N ASN A 310 -16.32 18.29 8.17
CA ASN A 310 -16.82 19.51 7.57
C ASN A 310 -15.72 20.60 7.42
N ALA A 311 -16.06 21.67 6.72
CA ALA A 311 -15.16 22.79 6.45
C ALA A 311 -14.80 23.57 7.73
N ASP A 312 -15.71 23.68 8.70
CA ASP A 312 -15.48 24.45 9.94
C ASP A 312 -14.37 23.80 10.78
N GLU A 313 -14.35 22.47 10.88
CA GLU A 313 -13.25 21.72 11.51
C GLU A 313 -11.91 21.95 10.79
N TYR A 314 -11.91 21.87 9.45
CA TYR A 314 -10.71 22.14 8.66
C TYR A 314 -10.16 23.54 8.89
N TYR A 315 -11.01 24.57 8.86
CA TYR A 315 -10.58 25.95 9.03
C TYR A 315 -10.22 26.29 10.49
N GLY A 316 -10.86 25.64 11.46
CA GLY A 316 -10.58 25.80 12.89
C GLY A 316 -9.30 25.10 13.37
N ASP A 317 -8.83 24.08 12.64
CA ASP A 317 -7.65 23.33 13.03
C ASP A 317 -6.34 24.08 12.75
N MET A 318 -5.57 24.37 13.79
CA MET A 318 -4.25 25.01 13.70
C MET A 318 -3.11 24.07 14.11
N SER A 319 -3.42 22.81 14.40
CA SER A 319 -2.50 21.84 14.99
C SER A 319 -1.77 20.99 13.96
N HIS A 320 -2.44 20.59 12.88
CA HIS A 320 -1.82 19.75 11.85
C HIS A 320 -0.96 20.56 10.89
N LEU A 321 0.31 20.15 10.75
CA LEU A 321 1.25 20.75 9.81
C LEU A 321 0.80 20.54 8.36
N TYR A 322 0.40 19.32 8.02
CA TYR A 322 -0.08 18.97 6.70
C TYR A 322 -1.59 18.74 6.74
N LYS A 323 -2.30 19.64 6.08
CA LYS A 323 -3.72 19.52 5.75
C LYS A 323 -3.98 20.20 4.42
N GLY A 324 -5.07 19.84 3.76
CA GLY A 324 -5.42 20.43 2.48
C GLY A 324 -6.76 19.95 1.95
N ILE A 325 -6.96 20.15 0.66
CA ILE A 325 -8.21 19.83 -0.02
C ILE A 325 -7.98 18.96 -1.25
N VAL A 326 -8.87 17.98 -1.43
CA VAL A 326 -9.03 17.21 -2.66
C VAL A 326 -10.44 17.40 -3.18
N LEU A 327 -10.57 17.97 -4.37
CA LEU A 327 -11.85 18.12 -5.05
C LEU A 327 -12.19 16.84 -5.81
N TYR A 328 -13.39 16.33 -5.59
CA TYR A 328 -13.92 15.17 -6.29
C TYR A 328 -14.96 15.61 -7.32
N PHE A 329 -14.66 15.38 -8.59
CA PHE A 329 -15.50 15.66 -9.74
C PHE A 329 -16.08 14.38 -10.37
N VAL A 330 -17.29 14.50 -10.93
CA VAL A 330 -17.95 13.45 -11.73
C VAL A 330 -18.34 14.01 -13.11
N LYS A 331 -18.28 13.19 -14.16
CA LYS A 331 -18.68 13.63 -15.52
C LYS A 331 -20.17 13.99 -15.56
N LYS A 332 -20.53 15.12 -16.17
CA LYS A 332 -21.93 15.60 -16.27
C LYS A 332 -22.89 14.59 -16.90
N MET A 333 -22.46 13.86 -17.94
CA MET A 333 -23.32 12.91 -18.64
C MET A 333 -23.87 11.82 -17.71
N LEU A 334 -23.09 11.43 -16.70
CA LEU A 334 -23.50 10.46 -15.67
C LEU A 334 -24.55 11.06 -14.72
N VAL A 335 -24.44 12.34 -14.39
CA VAL A 335 -25.39 13.06 -13.50
C VAL A 335 -26.73 13.31 -14.21
N ALA A 336 -26.70 13.50 -15.54
CA ALA A 336 -27.89 13.75 -16.35
C ALA A 336 -28.70 12.49 -16.70
N GLY A 337 -28.29 11.29 -16.26
CA GLY A 337 -28.97 10.02 -16.56
C GLY A 337 -28.90 9.61 -18.03
N ALA A 338 -28.10 10.29 -18.85
CA ALA A 338 -27.92 9.97 -20.25
C ALA A 338 -26.87 8.85 -20.39
N LEU A 339 -27.34 7.61 -20.55
CA LEU A 339 -26.48 6.51 -20.96
C LEU A 339 -26.09 6.73 -22.43
N PRO A 340 -24.79 6.77 -22.77
CA PRO A 340 -24.40 6.80 -24.17
C PRO A 340 -24.74 5.47 -24.85
N ALA A 341 -24.99 5.54 -26.15
CA ALA A 341 -25.32 4.39 -26.99
C ALA A 341 -24.24 3.29 -26.86
N GLU A 342 -24.66 2.03 -26.94
CA GLU A 342 -23.72 0.90 -26.92
C GLU A 342 -22.63 1.07 -27.98
N GLY A 343 -21.37 1.03 -27.56
CA GLY A 343 -20.22 1.09 -28.48
C GLY A 343 -19.50 2.44 -28.60
N SER A 344 -19.83 3.47 -27.81
CA SER A 344 -18.96 4.65 -27.72
C SER A 344 -17.78 4.40 -26.78
N GLU A 345 -16.56 4.75 -27.21
CA GLU A 345 -15.31 4.58 -26.44
C GLU A 345 -15.30 5.35 -25.11
N ASP A 346 -16.18 6.34 -24.93
CA ASP A 346 -16.11 7.32 -23.85
C ASP A 346 -17.20 7.17 -22.77
N GLY A 347 -17.94 6.05 -22.78
CA GLY A 347 -19.34 6.09 -22.32
C GLY A 347 -19.75 5.41 -21.01
N ARG A 348 -18.95 4.52 -20.40
CA ARG A 348 -19.50 3.62 -19.38
C ARG A 348 -18.79 3.58 -18.02
N VAL A 349 -17.92 4.55 -17.71
CA VAL A 349 -17.19 4.53 -16.43
C VAL A 349 -17.38 5.82 -15.64
N ASN A 350 -17.98 5.68 -14.46
CA ASN A 350 -17.89 6.68 -13.41
C ASN A 350 -16.49 6.60 -12.76
N ILE A 351 -15.47 7.03 -13.51
CA ILE A 351 -14.12 7.19 -12.96
C ILE A 351 -14.12 8.52 -12.19
N PRO A 352 -13.86 8.51 -10.88
CA PRO A 352 -13.75 9.74 -10.14
C PRO A 352 -12.58 10.58 -10.67
N HIS A 353 -12.81 11.87 -10.90
CA HIS A 353 -11.76 12.82 -11.26
C HIS A 353 -11.37 13.63 -10.02
N TYR A 354 -10.09 13.61 -9.65
CA TYR A 354 -9.59 14.29 -8.46
C TYR A 354 -8.67 15.44 -8.84
N GLU A 355 -8.89 16.60 -8.22
CA GLU A 355 -7.96 17.74 -8.26
C GLU A 355 -7.39 17.97 -6.86
N TYR A 356 -6.06 18.07 -6.78
CA TYR A 356 -5.32 18.17 -5.53
C TYR A 356 -4.85 19.60 -5.32
N MET A 357 -5.18 20.18 -4.17
CA MET A 357 -4.68 21.52 -3.83
C MET A 357 -3.18 21.44 -3.53
N PRO A 358 -2.33 22.26 -4.18
CA PRO A 358 -0.91 22.33 -3.85
C PRO A 358 -0.69 22.72 -2.38
N LEU A 359 0.33 22.16 -1.74
CA LEU A 359 0.63 22.35 -0.31
C LEU A 359 1.07 23.78 0.04
N ASP A 360 1.51 24.55 -0.95
CA ASP A 360 1.99 25.93 -0.79
C ASP A 360 0.87 26.98 -0.95
N VAL A 361 -0.35 26.57 -1.30
CA VAL A 361 -1.51 27.48 -1.36
C VAL A 361 -1.87 27.95 0.05
N PRO A 362 -1.86 29.27 0.33
CA PRO A 362 -2.24 29.79 1.63
C PRO A 362 -3.71 29.53 1.96
N ASN A 363 -4.03 29.29 3.24
CA ASN A 363 -5.41 29.06 3.68
C ASN A 363 -6.40 30.15 3.21
N ALA A 364 -5.97 31.41 3.15
CA ALA A 364 -6.78 32.53 2.70
C ALA A 364 -7.17 32.47 1.21
N GLU A 365 -6.43 31.72 0.39
CA GLU A 365 -6.69 31.56 -1.04
C GLU A 365 -7.48 30.29 -1.36
N THR A 366 -7.73 29.43 -0.37
CA THR A 366 -8.44 28.16 -0.51
C THR A 366 -9.75 28.29 -1.28
N ASP A 367 -10.64 29.19 -0.85
CA ASP A 367 -11.95 29.36 -1.50
C ASP A 367 -11.83 29.85 -2.94
N ASN A 368 -10.81 30.67 -3.24
CA ASN A 368 -10.55 31.13 -4.60
C ASN A 368 -10.04 29.98 -5.46
N TRP A 369 -9.15 29.14 -4.93
CA TRP A 369 -8.67 27.95 -5.63
C TRP A 369 -9.81 26.98 -5.97
N ILE A 370 -10.69 26.69 -5.00
CA ILE A 370 -11.88 25.84 -5.22
C ILE A 370 -12.76 26.43 -6.32
N LYS A 371 -13.08 27.73 -6.25
CA LYS A 371 -13.92 28.42 -7.25
C LYS A 371 -13.30 28.37 -8.64
N ASN A 372 -11.99 28.62 -8.74
CA ASN A 372 -11.27 28.62 -10.01
C ASN A 372 -11.26 27.23 -10.64
N LYS A 373 -10.90 26.18 -9.89
CA LYS A 373 -10.87 24.80 -10.38
C LYS A 373 -12.26 24.29 -10.76
N ARG A 374 -13.28 24.63 -9.98
CA ARG A 374 -14.68 24.34 -10.33
C ARG A 374 -15.08 24.99 -11.64
N ASN A 375 -14.69 26.25 -11.87
CA ASN A 375 -15.03 26.98 -13.09
C ASN A 375 -14.27 26.46 -14.32
N GLU A 376 -13.01 26.07 -14.15
CA GLU A 376 -12.16 25.49 -15.19
C GLU A 376 -12.76 24.19 -15.74
N LEU A 377 -13.20 23.29 -14.86
CA LEU A 377 -13.72 21.98 -15.24
C LEU A 377 -15.24 21.97 -15.48
N ARG A 378 -15.91 23.12 -15.38
CA ARG A 378 -17.37 23.20 -15.35
C ARG A 378 -18.05 22.70 -16.62
N GLU A 379 -17.37 22.64 -17.76
CA GLU A 379 -17.98 22.25 -19.03
C GLU A 379 -18.24 20.73 -19.07
N GLU A 380 -17.27 19.94 -18.61
CA GLU A 380 -17.31 18.47 -18.65
C GLU A 380 -17.72 17.84 -17.30
N TYR A 381 -17.36 18.48 -16.19
CA TYR A 381 -17.49 17.92 -14.85
C TYR A 381 -18.44 18.70 -13.93
N VAL A 382 -18.97 18.01 -12.93
CA VAL A 382 -19.67 18.59 -11.77
C VAL A 382 -18.86 18.29 -10.52
N LEU A 383 -18.62 19.31 -9.70
CA LEU A 383 -18.01 19.13 -8.38
C LEU A 383 -18.99 18.35 -7.48
N TYR A 384 -18.63 17.13 -7.12
CA TYR A 384 -19.44 16.23 -6.30
C TYR A 384 -19.20 16.42 -4.81
N LYS A 385 -17.92 16.45 -4.39
CA LYS A 385 -17.52 16.62 -2.99
C LYS A 385 -16.22 17.41 -2.88
N VAL A 386 -16.11 18.22 -1.83
CA VAL A 386 -14.85 18.80 -1.36
C VAL A 386 -14.39 17.93 -0.19
N ASN A 387 -13.24 17.29 -0.30
CA ASN A 387 -12.66 16.50 0.80
C ASN A 387 -11.59 17.34 1.48
N TYR A 388 -11.79 17.65 2.75
CA TYR A 388 -10.81 18.32 3.59
C TYR A 388 -10.02 17.23 4.30
N TRP A 389 -8.70 17.21 4.15
CA TRP A 389 -7.86 16.14 4.68
C TRP A 389 -6.76 16.69 5.59
N TYR A 390 -6.26 15.84 6.48
CA TYR A 390 -5.06 16.08 7.28
C TYR A 390 -4.21 14.81 7.39
N LEU A 391 -2.91 15.00 7.59
CA LEU A 391 -1.97 13.92 7.85
C LEU A 391 -2.01 13.57 9.35
N ASP A 392 -2.48 12.37 9.67
CA ASP A 392 -2.58 11.86 11.05
C ASP A 392 -1.26 11.21 11.49
N HIS A 393 -0.59 10.49 10.60
CA HIS A 393 0.68 9.83 10.88
C HIS A 393 1.44 9.61 9.58
N ILE A 394 2.77 9.76 9.62
CA ILE A 394 3.69 9.38 8.56
C ILE A 394 4.86 8.58 9.14
N SER A 395 5.30 7.55 8.43
CA SER A 395 6.58 6.89 8.65
C SER A 395 7.33 6.84 7.33
N CYS A 396 8.64 7.05 7.39
CA CYS A 396 9.49 6.89 6.23
C CYS A 396 10.79 6.18 6.63
N VAL A 397 11.03 5.02 6.03
CA VAL A 397 12.20 4.18 6.30
C VAL A 397 12.95 3.87 5.01
N LEU A 398 14.24 3.64 5.12
CA LEU A 398 15.09 3.29 3.98
C LEU A 398 15.13 1.77 3.80
N VAL A 399 14.98 1.31 2.57
CA VAL A 399 15.15 -0.09 2.18
C VAL A 399 16.24 -0.18 1.13
N GLN A 400 17.31 -0.90 1.44
CA GLN A 400 18.41 -1.15 0.50
C GLN A 400 18.16 -2.44 -0.31
N ARG A 401 18.66 -2.46 -1.53
CA ARG A 401 18.61 -3.61 -2.44
C ARG A 401 19.39 -4.80 -1.89
N ASN A 402 18.71 -5.91 -1.69
CA ASN A 402 19.25 -7.18 -1.24
C ASN A 402 19.37 -8.16 -2.40
N ARG A 403 20.54 -8.17 -3.03
CA ARG A 403 20.85 -9.02 -4.20
C ARG A 403 20.88 -10.51 -3.84
N GLU A 404 21.40 -10.85 -2.66
CA GLU A 404 21.48 -12.24 -2.20
C GLU A 404 20.09 -12.84 -1.99
N TRP A 405 19.18 -12.07 -1.38
CA TRP A 405 17.77 -12.45 -1.28
C TRP A 405 17.14 -12.66 -2.66
N PHE A 406 17.31 -11.71 -3.60
CA PHE A 406 16.71 -11.83 -4.93
C PHE A 406 17.25 -13.07 -5.68
N ASN A 407 18.56 -13.31 -5.62
CA ASN A 407 19.21 -14.48 -6.22
C ASN A 407 18.66 -15.79 -5.65
N ALA A 408 18.39 -15.84 -4.34
CA ALA A 408 17.82 -17.02 -3.70
C ALA A 408 16.37 -17.29 -4.11
N VAL A 409 15.56 -16.25 -4.37
CA VAL A 409 14.12 -16.41 -4.67
C VAL A 409 13.77 -16.43 -6.16
N VAL A 410 14.61 -15.85 -7.03
CA VAL A 410 14.29 -15.77 -8.47
C VAL A 410 14.06 -17.13 -9.16
N PRO A 411 14.70 -18.26 -8.77
CA PRO A 411 14.34 -19.57 -9.33
C PRO A 411 12.87 -19.95 -9.09
N ARG A 412 12.28 -19.51 -7.97
CA ARG A 412 10.85 -19.75 -7.67
C ARG A 412 9.95 -18.91 -8.56
N PHE A 413 10.36 -17.68 -8.92
CA PHE A 413 9.64 -16.85 -9.89
C PHE A 413 9.67 -17.46 -11.30
N ILE A 414 10.84 -17.94 -11.72
CA ILE A 414 11.02 -18.61 -13.02
C ILE A 414 10.11 -19.85 -13.09
N SER A 415 10.19 -20.74 -12.10
CA SER A 415 9.37 -21.95 -12.07
C SER A 415 7.86 -21.67 -12.10
N LEU A 416 7.40 -20.64 -11.37
CA LEU A 416 5.98 -20.25 -11.41
C LEU A 416 5.59 -19.69 -12.79
N TRP A 417 6.47 -18.92 -13.43
CA TRP A 417 6.20 -18.38 -14.76
C TRP A 417 6.12 -19.48 -15.82
N GLU A 418 7.02 -20.47 -15.77
CA GLU A 418 6.97 -21.65 -16.65
C GLU A 418 5.66 -22.43 -16.52
N ILE A 419 5.12 -22.53 -15.30
CA ILE A 419 3.79 -23.12 -15.06
C ILE A 419 2.70 -22.28 -15.74
N ILE A 420 2.76 -20.95 -15.62
CA ILE A 420 1.79 -20.05 -16.28
C ILE A 420 1.84 -20.23 -17.81
N GLU A 421 3.02 -20.24 -18.40
CA GLU A 421 3.18 -20.42 -19.85
C GLU A 421 2.63 -21.77 -20.32
N THR A 422 2.88 -22.83 -19.54
CA THR A 422 2.36 -24.16 -19.81
C THR A 422 0.84 -24.22 -19.69
N GLU A 423 0.28 -23.76 -18.57
CA GLU A 423 -1.16 -23.85 -18.27
C GLU A 423 -2.03 -22.88 -19.08
N ARG A 424 -1.45 -21.81 -19.64
CA ARG A 424 -2.09 -20.99 -20.68
C ARG A 424 -2.47 -21.81 -21.91
N ILE A 425 -1.71 -22.85 -22.23
CA ILE A 425 -1.92 -23.71 -23.40
C ILE A 425 -2.71 -24.98 -23.02
N THR A 426 -2.32 -25.64 -21.92
CA THR A 426 -2.90 -26.93 -21.53
C THR A 426 -4.21 -26.81 -20.75
N GLY A 427 -4.51 -25.62 -20.23
CA GLY A 427 -5.71 -25.32 -19.44
C GLY A 427 -5.39 -25.09 -17.97
N TYR A 428 -6.15 -24.18 -17.33
CA TYR A 428 -5.90 -23.67 -15.98
C TYR A 428 -7.09 -23.81 -15.02
N ALA A 429 -8.15 -24.52 -15.43
CA ALA A 429 -9.40 -24.62 -14.68
C ALA A 429 -9.22 -25.28 -13.29
N HIS A 430 -8.25 -26.20 -13.16
CA HIS A 430 -7.91 -26.86 -11.89
C HIS A 430 -7.32 -25.90 -10.84
N ARG A 431 -6.82 -24.73 -11.25
CA ARG A 431 -6.30 -23.69 -10.34
C ARG A 431 -7.41 -22.81 -9.75
N ALA A 432 -8.66 -22.93 -10.21
CA ALA A 432 -9.77 -22.12 -9.74
C ALA A 432 -10.03 -22.33 -8.24
N ALA A 433 -10.35 -21.25 -7.52
CA ALA A 433 -10.66 -21.32 -6.10
C ALA A 433 -11.89 -22.21 -5.84
N THR A 434 -11.72 -23.24 -5.01
CA THR A 434 -12.83 -24.11 -4.60
C THR A 434 -13.79 -23.32 -3.70
N LYS A 435 -15.03 -23.10 -4.14
CA LYS A 435 -16.06 -22.49 -3.30
C LYS A 435 -16.33 -23.42 -2.11
N LYS A 436 -15.97 -23.00 -0.89
CA LYS A 436 -16.47 -23.66 0.32
C LYS A 436 -17.99 -23.50 0.34
N LEU A 437 -18.72 -24.61 0.27
CA LEU A 437 -20.16 -24.65 0.56
C LEU A 437 -20.35 -24.11 1.98
N LYS A 438 -20.97 -22.94 2.12
CA LYS A 438 -21.44 -22.49 3.43
C LYS A 438 -22.59 -23.44 3.80
N ASN A 439 -22.41 -24.27 4.81
CA ASN A 439 -23.51 -25.03 5.40
C ASN A 439 -24.52 -24.01 5.95
N THR A 440 -25.61 -23.79 5.22
CA THR A 440 -26.76 -23.06 5.73
C THR A 440 -27.41 -23.93 6.80
N VAL A 441 -27.13 -23.64 8.08
CA VAL A 441 -27.93 -24.19 9.17
C VAL A 441 -29.31 -23.54 9.03
N ALA A 442 -30.27 -24.29 8.50
CA ALA A 442 -31.67 -23.89 8.46
C ALA A 442 -32.17 -23.77 9.91
N ALA A 443 -32.28 -22.54 10.42
CA ALA A 443 -32.97 -22.29 11.67
C ALA A 443 -34.45 -22.59 11.46
N ALA A 444 -34.92 -23.69 12.04
CA ALA A 444 -36.33 -24.03 12.11
C ALA A 444 -37.06 -22.94 12.91
N VAL A 445 -38.08 -22.34 12.29
CA VAL A 445 -39.01 -21.41 12.92
C VAL A 445 -39.91 -22.21 13.86
N SER A 446 -39.68 -22.10 15.17
CA SER A 446 -40.68 -22.47 16.17
C SER A 446 -41.62 -21.29 16.39
N GLN A 447 -42.88 -21.48 16.00
CA GLN A 447 -43.99 -20.64 16.41
C GLN A 447 -44.21 -20.83 17.92
N ASN A 448 -44.20 -19.75 18.70
CA ASN A 448 -45.03 -19.65 19.90
C ASN A 448 -45.19 -18.20 20.38
N ALA A 449 -46.47 -17.82 20.46
CA ALA A 449 -47.15 -16.95 21.41
C ALA A 449 -46.67 -15.49 21.64
N ALA A 450 -47.62 -14.61 21.37
CA ALA A 450 -47.63 -13.18 21.67
C ALA A 450 -47.64 -12.89 23.18
N GLU A 451 -46.91 -11.84 23.57
CA GLU A 451 -47.30 -10.96 24.67
C GLU A 451 -47.00 -9.51 24.25
N ILE A 452 -48.06 -8.70 24.19
CA ILE A 452 -48.05 -7.27 23.94
C ILE A 452 -47.89 -6.58 25.29
N GLN A 453 -46.81 -5.80 25.47
CA GLN A 453 -46.76 -4.73 26.46
C GLN A 453 -46.51 -3.42 25.72
N HIS A 454 -47.46 -2.50 25.88
CA HIS A 454 -47.33 -1.10 25.53
C HIS A 454 -46.38 -0.43 26.53
N ASP A 455 -45.37 0.29 26.05
CA ASP A 455 -44.95 1.53 26.71
C ASP A 455 -44.28 2.51 25.74
N ASP A 456 -44.42 3.79 26.08
CA ASP A 456 -44.37 4.98 25.22
C ASP A 456 -42.96 5.44 24.76
N ASN A 457 -42.95 6.30 23.73
CA ASN A 457 -41.85 7.10 23.14
C ASN A 457 -40.96 6.48 22.04
N GLY A 458 -41.50 6.48 20.81
CA GLY A 458 -41.00 7.27 19.68
C GLY A 458 -39.53 7.17 19.23
N GLY A 459 -39.27 6.28 18.24
CA GLY A 459 -38.26 6.56 17.19
C GLY A 459 -37.17 5.51 16.91
N ASN A 460 -37.44 4.21 16.95
CA ASN A 460 -36.43 3.19 16.62
C ASN A 460 -36.35 2.93 15.09
N ARG A 461 -35.28 3.39 14.42
CA ARG A 461 -34.97 3.01 13.03
C ARG A 461 -34.15 1.72 13.03
N GLN A 462 -34.77 0.58 12.72
CA GLN A 462 -34.05 -0.66 12.45
C GLN A 462 -33.46 -0.63 11.04
N PHE A 463 -32.13 -0.69 10.94
CA PHE A 463 -31.43 -0.91 9.68
C PHE A 463 -31.46 -2.41 9.32
N ILE A 464 -32.21 -2.77 8.29
CA ILE A 464 -32.08 -4.07 7.62
C ILE A 464 -30.87 -3.97 6.68
N ARG A 465 -29.69 -4.43 7.13
CA ARG A 465 -28.56 -4.68 6.22
C ARG A 465 -28.76 -6.04 5.54
N ASN A 466 -28.73 -6.03 4.21
CA ASN A 466 -28.87 -7.14 3.26
C ASN A 466 -30.29 -7.35 2.70
N ILE A 467 -30.69 -6.48 1.78
CA ILE A 467 -31.60 -6.88 0.70
C ILE A 467 -30.73 -7.23 -0.52
N HIS A 468 -30.69 -8.52 -0.88
CA HIS A 468 -30.21 -8.95 -2.18
C HIS A 468 -31.37 -8.85 -3.18
N THR A 469 -31.42 -7.80 -4.00
CA THR A 469 -32.30 -7.77 -5.17
C THR A 469 -31.58 -8.38 -6.36
N ASN A 470 -32.01 -9.58 -6.73
CA ASN A 470 -31.49 -10.32 -7.88
C ASN A 470 -32.24 -9.87 -9.15
N THR A 471 -32.02 -8.63 -9.61
CA THR A 471 -32.49 -8.14 -10.91
C THR A 471 -31.54 -7.05 -11.43
N GLY A 472 -30.92 -7.27 -12.59
CA GLY A 472 -29.97 -6.36 -13.23
C GLY A 472 -30.60 -5.09 -13.80
N GLY A 473 -31.06 -4.19 -12.91
CA GLY A 473 -31.44 -2.82 -13.24
C GLY A 473 -30.65 -1.85 -12.36
N GLY A 474 -30.04 -0.83 -12.99
CA GLY A 474 -29.20 0.17 -12.30
C GLY A 474 -29.95 0.90 -11.19
N ILE A 475 -29.27 1.11 -10.06
CA ILE A 475 -29.79 1.87 -8.92
C ILE A 475 -29.75 3.37 -9.29
N CYS A 476 -30.91 4.01 -9.39
CA CYS A 476 -31.01 5.46 -9.54
C CYS A 476 -31.01 6.10 -8.14
N LEU A 477 -29.98 6.88 -7.82
CA LEU A 477 -29.89 7.65 -6.58
C LEU A 477 -30.53 9.02 -6.79
N ILE A 478 -31.64 9.29 -6.12
CA ILE A 478 -32.32 10.59 -6.11
C ILE A 478 -31.97 11.28 -4.79
N LYS A 479 -31.48 12.53 -4.86
CA LYS A 479 -31.29 13.36 -3.68
C LYS A 479 -32.64 14.00 -3.32
N LEU A 480 -33.04 13.93 -2.06
CA LEU A 480 -34.22 14.58 -1.52
C LEU A 480 -33.81 15.74 -0.61
N ASP A 481 -34.62 16.79 -0.53
CA ASP A 481 -34.48 17.83 0.49
C ASP A 481 -34.99 17.35 1.87
N GLU A 482 -34.83 18.19 2.89
CA GLU A 482 -35.28 17.90 4.27
C GLU A 482 -36.80 17.71 4.40
N ALA A 483 -37.57 18.11 3.37
CA ALA A 483 -39.01 17.91 3.27
C ALA A 483 -39.39 16.68 2.41
N GLY A 484 -38.41 15.94 1.88
CA GLY A 484 -38.63 14.73 1.09
C GLY A 484 -38.90 14.97 -0.40
N ASN A 485 -38.66 16.17 -0.92
CA ASN A 485 -38.90 16.49 -2.34
C ASN A 485 -37.67 16.25 -3.22
N ASN A 486 -37.90 15.80 -4.45
CA ASN A 486 -36.85 15.56 -5.44
C ASN A 486 -36.30 16.88 -6.00
N ILE A 487 -35.01 17.12 -5.79
CA ILE A 487 -34.32 18.37 -6.17
C ILE A 487 -33.92 18.45 -7.66
N SER A 488 -34.27 17.45 -8.48
CA SER A 488 -33.87 17.37 -9.90
C SER A 488 -34.86 17.98 -10.90
N GLN A 489 -35.94 18.64 -10.45
CA GLN A 489 -36.83 19.39 -11.34
C GLN A 489 -37.01 20.83 -10.86
N ASN A 490 -36.26 21.76 -11.43
CA ASN A 490 -36.61 23.18 -11.48
C ASN A 490 -35.94 23.82 -12.71
N ILE A 491 -36.62 23.75 -13.85
CA ILE A 491 -36.39 24.63 -15.00
C ILE A 491 -37.67 25.46 -15.15
N PRO A 492 -37.63 26.80 -15.13
CA PRO A 492 -38.84 27.61 -15.33
C PRO A 492 -39.33 27.50 -16.78
N ALA A 493 -40.65 27.32 -16.93
CA ALA A 493 -41.33 27.18 -18.20
C ALA A 493 -41.23 28.47 -19.06
N HIS A 494 -40.73 28.33 -20.30
CA HIS A 494 -40.97 29.31 -21.37
C HIS A 494 -42.19 28.88 -22.19
N PRO A 495 -43.06 29.83 -22.64
CA PRO A 495 -44.29 29.51 -23.34
C PRO A 495 -44.03 29.07 -24.80
N ALA A 496 -44.81 28.09 -25.26
CA ALA A 496 -44.78 27.52 -26.60
C ALA A 496 -45.19 28.53 -27.69
N PRO A 497 -44.61 28.48 -28.91
CA PRO A 497 -45.16 29.19 -30.06
C PRO A 497 -46.26 28.36 -30.73
N GLN A 498 -47.37 29.03 -31.06
CA GLN A 498 -48.46 28.54 -31.89
C GLN A 498 -47.97 28.15 -33.29
N ALA A 499 -48.22 26.90 -33.68
CA ALA A 499 -48.12 26.46 -35.07
C ALA A 499 -49.45 26.73 -35.79
N SER A 500 -49.43 27.61 -36.79
CA SER A 500 -50.49 27.71 -37.80
C SER A 500 -50.22 26.70 -38.91
N ILE A 501 -51.25 25.92 -39.20
CA ILE A 501 -51.41 25.09 -40.40
C ILE A 501 -51.35 26.01 -41.63
N ASP A 502 -50.51 25.69 -42.61
CA ASP A 502 -50.89 25.67 -44.04
C ASP A 502 -49.72 25.23 -44.94
N ASN A 503 -50.12 24.48 -45.98
CA ASN A 503 -49.40 24.10 -47.21
C ASN A 503 -48.49 22.86 -47.21
N LEU A 504 -49.15 21.71 -47.38
CA LEU A 504 -48.73 20.62 -48.25
C LEU A 504 -49.01 21.00 -49.71
N CYS A 505 -48.00 20.94 -50.58
CA CYS A 505 -48.10 20.38 -51.94
C CYS A 505 -46.70 20.27 -52.58
N ASP A 506 -46.40 19.04 -53.01
CA ASP A 506 -45.63 18.65 -54.19
C ASP A 506 -44.12 18.96 -54.25
N VAL A 507 -43.29 17.90 -54.27
CA VAL A 507 -42.81 17.24 -55.51
C VAL A 507 -41.71 16.21 -55.18
N LEU A 508 -41.93 15.00 -55.70
CA LEU A 508 -41.03 13.85 -55.83
C LEU A 508 -39.92 14.07 -56.88
N LEU A 509 -38.83 13.27 -56.78
CA LEU A 509 -37.69 13.08 -57.72
C LEU A 509 -36.54 14.07 -57.46
N LEU A 510 -35.32 13.65 -57.09
CA LEU A 510 -34.46 12.57 -57.62
C LEU A 510 -33.47 12.08 -56.55
#